data_AF-A0A519FR44-F1
#
_entry.id   AF-A0A519FR44-F1
#
_cell.length_a   1.000
_cell.length_b   1.000
_cell.length_c   1.000
_cell.angle_alpha   90.00
_cell.angle_beta   90.00
_cell.angle_gamma   90.00
#
_symmetry.space_group_name_H-M   'P 1'
#
loop_
_entity.id
_entity.type
_entity.pdbx_description
1 polymer ?
#
loop_
_entity_poly.entity_id
_entity_poly.type
_entity_poly.pdbx_seq_one_letter_code
_entity_poly.pdbx_strand_id
1 'polypeptide(L)' 'MPLIRVEFFEGRTVEQKRALAAALTEATMKTLGSPAEAVDVMFFDVPKHDWATAGVLASDRTTTLPTDAKP' A
#
# COMPACT_ATOMS: atom_id res chain seq x y z
N MET A 1 -3.17 16.64 -12.52
CA MET A 1 -2.48 16.53 -11.23
C MET A 1 -3.07 15.36 -10.46
N PRO A 2 -2.62 14.11 -10.70
CA PRO A 2 -3.07 12.94 -9.95
C PRO A 2 -2.47 12.90 -8.53
N LEU A 3 -3.31 12.60 -7.54
CA LEU A 3 -2.88 12.28 -6.17
C LEU A 3 -3.20 10.80 -5.89
N ILE A 4 -2.18 10.04 -5.50
CA ILE A 4 -2.29 8.63 -5.15
C ILE A 4 -2.08 8.49 -3.65
N ARG A 5 -3.11 7.99 -2.96
CA ARG A 5 -3.03 7.65 -1.53
C ARG A 5 -2.83 6.14 -1.39
N VAL A 6 -1.77 5.76 -0.69
CA VAL A 6 -1.45 4.36 -0.41
C VAL A 6 -1.57 4.13 1.09
N GLU A 7 -2.50 3.27 1.47
CA GLU A 7 -2.69 2.81 2.84
C GLU A 7 -2.22 1.36 2.97
N PHE A 8 -1.36 1.10 3.94
CA PHE A 8 -0.93 -0.25 4.30
C PHE A 8 -0.55 -0.32 5.77
N PHE A 9 -0.36 -1.53 6.27
CA PHE A 9 0.15 -1.72 7.62
C PHE A 9 1.53 -1.11 7.82
N GLU A 10 1.74 -0.51 8.99
CA GLU A 10 3.04 0.00 9.42
C GLU A 10 4.17 -1.06 9.33
N GLY A 11 5.42 -0.57 9.26
CA GLY A 11 6.62 -1.43 9.22
C GLY A 11 7.31 -1.51 7.86
N ARG A 12 6.87 -0.75 6.84
CA ARG A 12 7.62 -0.61 5.58
C ARG A 12 8.83 0.29 5.76
N THR A 13 9.96 -0.09 5.16
CA THR A 13 11.16 0.74 5.16
C THR A 13 11.02 1.94 4.22
N VAL A 14 11.85 2.96 4.43
CA VAL A 14 11.91 4.13 3.54
C VAL A 14 12.29 3.71 2.11
N GLU A 15 13.16 2.71 1.96
CA GLU A 15 13.59 2.17 0.67
C GLU A 15 12.43 1.52 -0.08
N GLN A 16 11.57 0.78 0.62
CA GLN A 16 10.37 0.18 0.02
C GLN A 16 9.39 1.26 -0.42
N LYS A 17 9.14 2.28 0.41
CA LYS A 17 8.28 3.42 0.05
C LYS A 17 8.83 4.19 -1.14
N ARG A 18 10.15 4.42 -1.20
CA ARG A 18 10.85 5.07 -2.32
C ARG A 18 10.66 4.30 -3.63
N ALA A 19 10.88 2.99 -3.60
CA ALA A 19 10.69 2.13 -4.77
C ALA A 19 9.22 2.14 -5.25
N LEU A 20 8.27 2.09 -4.31
CA LEU A 20 6.84 2.11 -4.63
C LEU A 20 6.40 3.47 -5.22
N ALA A 21 6.89 4.59 -4.67
CA ALA A 21 6.61 5.91 -5.21
C ALA A 21 7.06 6.02 -6.67
N ALA A 22 8.30 5.60 -6.97
CA ALA A 22 8.83 5.61 -8.33
C ALA A 22 7.98 4.77 -9.30
N ALA A 23 7.61 3.55 -8.89
CA ALA A 23 6.80 2.65 -9.72
C ALA A 23 5.39 3.20 -9.99
N LEU A 24 4.73 3.78 -8.98
CA LEU A 24 3.40 4.37 -9.14
C LEU A 24 3.42 5.62 -10.03
N THR A 25 4.42 6.49 -9.85
CA THR A 25 4.62 7.66 -10.71
C THR A 25 4.85 7.23 -12.16
N GLU A 26 5.74 6.28 -12.41
CA GLU A 26 6.00 5.76 -13.76
C GLU A 26 4.74 5.17 -14.41
N ALA A 27 3.98 4.35 -13.68
CA ALA A 27 2.73 3.80 -14.19
C ALA A 27 1.71 4.90 -14.53
N THR A 28 1.63 5.94 -13.72
CA THR A 28 0.73 7.08 -13.92
C THR A 28 1.11 7.88 -15.15
N MET A 29 2.40 8.16 -15.33
CA MET A 29 2.90 8.83 -16.53
C MET A 29 2.58 8.03 -17.79
N LYS A 30 2.84 6.71 -17.76
CA LYS A 30 2.60 5.81 -18.92
C LYS A 30 1.13 5.70 -19.31
N THR A 31 0.22 5.75 -18.33
CA THR A 31 -1.21 5.50 -18.56
C THR A 31 -2.01 6.77 -18.81
N LEU A 32 -1.70 7.85 -18.09
CA LEU A 32 -2.45 9.10 -18.12
C LEU A 32 -1.72 10.22 -18.88
N GLY A 33 -0.47 10.03 -19.29
CA GLY A 33 0.34 11.04 -19.97
C GLY A 33 0.68 12.26 -19.10
N SER A 34 0.49 12.16 -17.78
CA SER A 34 0.83 13.23 -16.84
C SER A 34 2.34 13.33 -16.69
N PRO A 35 2.92 14.54 -16.57
CA PRO A 35 4.33 14.68 -16.27
C PRO A 35 4.63 14.26 -14.82
N ALA A 36 5.86 13.85 -14.53
CA ALA A 36 6.23 13.25 -13.24
C ALA A 36 5.98 14.21 -12.07
N GLU A 37 6.29 15.49 -12.25
CA GLU A 37 6.12 16.56 -11.27
C GLU A 37 4.66 16.86 -10.92
N ALA A 38 3.70 16.34 -11.69
CA ALA A 38 2.27 16.50 -11.43
C ALA A 38 1.65 15.31 -10.69
N VAL A 39 2.44 14.28 -10.35
CA VAL A 39 1.98 13.05 -9.68
C VAL A 39 2.49 13.02 -8.25
N ASP A 40 1.55 13.12 -7.31
CA ASP A 40 1.84 13.03 -5.88
C ASP A 40 1.49 11.64 -5.33
N VAL A 41 2.37 11.08 -4.50
CA VAL A 41 2.15 9.81 -3.80
C VAL A 41 2.26 10.04 -2.29
N MET A 42 1.19 9.77 -1.56
CA MET A 42 1.16 9.87 -0.10
C MET A 42 1.01 8.48 0.54
N PHE A 43 1.89 8.18 1.49
CA PHE A 43 1.85 6.94 2.27
C PHE A 43 1.22 7.16 3.63
N PHE A 44 0.31 6.27 4.01
CA PHE A 44 -0.33 6.23 5.31
C PHE A 44 -0.10 4.86 5.92
N ASP A 45 0.72 4.85 6.96
CA ASP A 45 0.99 3.66 7.75
C ASP A 45 -0.13 3.49 8.76
N VAL A 46 -0.84 2.38 8.69
CA VAL A 46 -1.97 2.09 9.57
C VAL A 46 -1.54 1.02 10.58
N PRO A 47 -1.53 1.31 11.89
CA PRO A 47 -1.33 0.29 12.91
C PRO A 47 -2.37 -0.82 12.78
N LYS A 48 -1.99 -2.06 13.14
CA LYS A 48 -2.90 -3.21 12.98
C LYS A 48 -4.21 -3.11 13.80
N HIS A 49 -4.20 -2.35 14.90
CA HIS A 49 -5.39 -2.13 15.71
C HIS A 49 -6.33 -1.05 15.14
N ASP A 50 -5.90 -0.30 14.12
CA ASP A 50 -6.70 0.74 13.46
C ASP A 50 -7.36 0.26 12.15
N TRP A 51 -7.18 -1.02 11.79
CA TRP A 51 -7.71 -1.60 10.56
C TRP A 51 -8.51 -2.87 10.84
N ALA A 52 -9.76 -2.93 10.36
CA ALA A 52 -10.61 -4.12 10.48
C ALA A 52 -10.92 -4.72 9.11
N THR A 53 -11.15 -6.04 9.06
CA THR A 53 -11.78 -6.68 7.90
C THR A 53 -12.78 -7.70 8.40
N ALA A 54 -13.97 -7.74 7.79
CA ALA A 54 -15.07 -8.61 8.23
C ALA A 54 -15.38 -8.48 9.74
N GLY A 55 -15.26 -7.27 10.30
CA GLY A 55 -15.53 -7.00 11.71
C GLY A 55 -14.42 -7.40 12.69
N VAL A 56 -13.28 -7.91 12.22
CA VAL A 56 -12.15 -8.32 13.08
C VAL A 56 -10.96 -7.40 12.86
N LEU A 57 -10.39 -6.85 13.94
CA LEU A 57 -9.18 -6.03 13.86
C LEU A 57 -8.00 -6.85 13.33
N ALA A 58 -7.14 -6.22 12.54
CA ALA A 58 -5.94 -6.87 12.03
C ALA A 58 -4.96 -7.25 13.15
N SER A 59 -5.04 -6.60 14.31
CA SER A 59 -4.32 -6.98 15.54
C SER A 59 -4.79 -8.31 16.12
N ASP A 60 -6.08 -8.63 15.98
CA ASP A 60 -6.71 -9.79 16.61
C ASP A 60 -6.61 -11.03 15.72
N ARG A 61 -6.20 -10.85 14.46
CA ARG A 61 -5.90 -11.94 13.54
C ARG A 61 -4.57 -12.57 13.94
N THR A 62 -4.62 -13.61 14.76
CA THR A 62 -3.50 -14.53 14.93
C THR A 62 -3.22 -15.11 13.54
N THR A 63 -1.98 -14.97 13.05
CA THR A 63 -1.55 -15.54 11.77
C THR A 63 -1.67 -17.06 11.80
N THR A 64 -2.84 -17.60 11.49
CA THR A 64 -3.00 -18.94 10.97
C THR A 64 -3.13 -18.79 9.47
N LEU A 65 -1.99 -18.67 8.78
CA LEU A 65 -1.98 -18.98 7.37
C LEU A 65 -2.39 -20.46 7.26
N PRO A 66 -3.41 -20.81 6.45
CA PRO A 66 -3.56 -22.18 6.01
C PRO A 66 -2.33 -22.50 5.16
N THR A 67 -1.36 -23.17 5.76
CA THR A 67 -0.36 -23.93 5.01
C THR A 67 -1.14 -24.95 4.19
N ASP A 68 -0.98 -24.88 2.86
CA ASP A 68 -1.46 -25.84 1.88
C ASP A 68 -2.98 -25.93 1.68
N ALA A 69 -3.53 -25.00 0.91
CA ALA A 69 -4.74 -25.24 0.15
C ALA A 69 -4.49 -24.99 -1.34
N LYS A 70 -4.00 -26.01 -2.03
CA LYS A 70 -4.37 -26.23 -3.44
C LYS A 70 -4.60 -27.73 -3.68
N PRO A 71 -5.71 -28.13 -4.32
CA PRO A 71 -5.88 -29.48 -4.83
C PRO A 71 -4.91 -29.78 -6.00
#